data_AF-A0A814FHP3-F1
#
_entry.id   AF-A0A814FHP3-F1
#
_cell.length_a   1.000
_cell.length_b   1.000
_cell.length_c   1.000
_cell.angle_alpha   90.00
_cell.angle_beta   90.00
_cell.angle_gamma   90.00
#
_symmetry.space_group_name_H-M   'P 1'
#
loop_
_entity.id
_entity.type
_entity.pdbx_description
1 polymer ?
#
loop_
_entity_poly.entity_id
_entity_poly.type
_entity_poly.pdbx_seq_one_letter_code
_entity_poly.pdbx_strand_id
1 'polypeptide(L)'
;MAGQTSLAISIGKTKIDYTFVIAKNLSHDIIIGSNFLRKNKCTIDFEQNLLICGKNQVKLKTPVPKPEIICSTRQLTIEPLSFASIKVKVKNVNAEDEDLGIVDEKYGYHDIKLENNKPIKQRPYSIPHSKEKVVNECIDKMLKMNIIEPSKSDWASPIVLVKKPDGSE
;
A
#
# COMPACT_ATOMS: atom_id res chain seq x y z
N MET A 1 8.54 18.81 -6.19
CA MET A 1 10.03 18.83 -6.16
C MET A 1 10.47 19.97 -5.28
N ALA A 2 11.25 19.71 -4.22
CA ALA A 2 11.61 20.73 -3.23
C ALA A 2 13.05 21.29 -3.40
N GLY A 3 13.83 20.78 -4.36
CA GLY A 3 15.19 21.25 -4.64
C GLY A 3 16.15 20.08 -4.90
N GLN A 4 17.43 20.40 -5.07
CA GLN A 4 18.53 19.44 -5.10
C GLN A 4 19.50 19.74 -3.96
N THR A 5 20.09 18.71 -3.35
CA THR A 5 21.10 18.85 -2.30
C THR A 5 22.23 17.86 -2.52
N SER A 6 23.47 18.26 -2.26
CA SER A 6 24.61 17.35 -2.26
C SER A 6 24.77 16.75 -0.87
N LEU A 7 24.76 15.42 -0.78
CA LEU A 7 24.91 14.69 0.47
C LEU A 7 26.08 13.69 0.35
N ALA A 8 26.92 13.66 1.39
CA ALA A 8 27.97 12.66 1.54
C ALA A 8 27.38 11.41 2.20
N ILE A 9 27.24 10.32 1.45
CA ILE A 9 26.73 9.04 1.96
C ILE A 9 27.90 8.10 2.23
N SER A 10 27.88 7.48 3.42
CA SER A 10 28.82 6.42 3.77
C SER A 10 28.18 5.05 3.53
N ILE A 11 28.60 4.33 2.48
CA ILE A 11 28.18 2.95 2.22
C ILE A 11 29.32 2.03 2.69
N GLY A 12 29.13 1.42 3.87
CA GLY A 12 30.20 0.67 4.53
C GLY A 12 31.34 1.60 4.94
N LYS A 13 32.54 1.37 4.39
CA LYS A 13 33.73 2.22 4.62
C LYS A 13 33.98 3.24 3.50
N THR A 14 33.16 3.26 2.44
CA THR A 14 33.33 4.22 1.34
C THR A 14 32.45 5.44 1.56
N LYS A 15 33.03 6.63 1.50
CA LYS A 15 32.29 7.90 1.43
C LYS A 15 32.09 8.28 -0.03
N ILE A 16 30.85 8.58 -0.41
CA ILE A 16 30.47 8.94 -1.78
C ILE A 16 29.61 10.19 -1.71
N ASP A 17 30.03 11.23 -2.43
CA ASP A 17 29.27 12.47 -2.57
C ASP A 17 28.34 12.38 -3.78
N TYR A 18 27.06 12.63 -3.57
CA TYR A 18 26.07 12.59 -4.64
C TYR A 18 24.98 13.64 -4.44
N THR A 19 24.45 14.14 -5.56
CA THR A 19 23.38 15.14 -5.57
C THR A 19 22.04 14.43 -5.59
N PHE A 20 21.26 14.62 -4.54
CA PHE A 20 19.92 14.05 -4.36
C PHE A 20 18.85 15.09 -4.70
N VAL A 21 17.73 14.60 -5.22
CA VAL A 21 16.52 15.41 -5.41
C VAL A 21 15.67 15.29 -4.15
N ILE A 22 15.24 16.43 -3.60
CA ILE A 22 14.43 16.46 -2.38
C ILE A 22 12.96 16.24 -2.76
N ALA A 23 12.40 15.16 -2.24
CA ALA A 23 10.98 14.85 -2.29
C ALA A 23 10.34 15.07 -0.90
N LYS A 24 9.15 15.68 -0.87
CA LYS A 24 8.35 15.76 0.36
C LYS A 24 7.68 14.40 0.58
N ASN A 25 7.60 13.97 1.83
CA ASN A 25 6.89 12.75 2.25
C ASN A 25 7.45 11.45 1.62
N LEU A 26 8.77 11.26 1.69
CA LEU A 26 9.41 10.01 1.28
C LEU A 26 9.18 8.94 2.34
N SER A 27 8.84 7.72 1.93
CA SER A 27 8.63 6.60 2.86
C SER A 27 9.91 6.15 3.58
N HIS A 28 11.07 6.52 3.05
CA HIS A 28 12.39 6.23 3.57
C HIS A 28 13.24 7.49 3.54
N ASP A 29 14.27 7.58 4.38
CA ASP A 29 15.11 8.78 4.47
C ASP A 29 15.81 9.11 3.15
N ILE A 30 16.27 8.08 2.42
CA ILE A 30 16.98 8.21 1.14
C ILE A 30 16.62 7.03 0.23
N ILE A 31 16.29 7.31 -1.03
CA ILE A 31 16.16 6.29 -2.08
C ILE A 31 17.37 6.39 -3.01
N ILE A 32 18.09 5.28 -3.16
CA ILE A 32 19.24 5.17 -4.06
C ILE A 32 18.80 4.43 -5.33
N GLY A 33 18.82 5.15 -6.46
CA GLY A 33 18.48 4.58 -7.76
C GLY A 33 19.66 3.89 -8.47
N SER A 34 19.34 3.22 -9.58
CA SER A 34 20.31 2.56 -10.46
C SER A 34 21.38 3.51 -11.03
N ASN A 35 21.05 4.79 -11.19
CA ASN A 35 21.98 5.83 -11.65
C ASN A 35 23.17 6.01 -10.70
N PHE A 36 22.92 5.96 -9.39
CA PHE A 36 23.97 6.04 -8.38
C PHE A 36 24.83 4.78 -8.41
N LEU A 37 24.20 3.60 -8.50
CA LEU A 37 24.90 2.32 -8.51
C LEU A 37 25.82 2.19 -9.72
N ARG A 38 25.33 2.58 -10.91
CA ARG A 38 26.12 2.55 -12.15
C ARG A 38 27.30 3.52 -12.09
N LYS A 39 27.09 4.74 -11.58
CA LYS A 39 28.15 5.76 -11.48
C LYS A 39 29.27 5.32 -10.53
N ASN A 40 28.93 4.65 -9.44
CA ASN A 40 29.88 4.20 -8.43
C ASN A 40 30.35 2.74 -8.61
N LYS A 41 30.02 2.11 -9.74
CA LYS A 41 30.34 0.70 -10.06
C LYS A 41 29.95 -0.26 -8.93
N CYS A 42 28.78 -0.05 -8.34
CA CYS A 42 28.24 -0.95 -7.32
C CYS A 42 27.48 -2.11 -7.97
N THR A 43 27.70 -3.32 -7.46
CA THR A 43 27.03 -4.55 -7.86
C THR A 43 26.10 -5.01 -6.74
N ILE A 44 24.86 -5.33 -7.08
CA ILE A 44 23.93 -5.96 -6.14
C ILE A 44 23.98 -7.47 -6.34
N ASP A 45 24.39 -8.19 -5.30
CA ASP A 45 24.31 -9.64 -5.22
C ASP A 45 23.07 -10.02 -4.42
N PHE A 46 22.06 -10.56 -5.12
CA PHE A 46 20.81 -11.01 -4.52
C PHE A 46 20.88 -12.41 -3.93
N GLU A 47 21.86 -13.24 -4.36
CA GLU A 47 22.06 -14.58 -3.80
C GLU A 47 22.64 -14.45 -2.38
N GLN A 48 23.61 -13.56 -2.21
CA GLN A 48 24.25 -13.30 -0.93
C GLN A 48 23.60 -12.17 -0.12
N ASN A 49 22.63 -11.46 -0.69
CA ASN A 49 22.04 -10.23 -0.14
C ASN A 49 23.10 -9.19 0.23
N LEU A 50 24.05 -8.95 -0.66
CA LEU A 50 25.16 -8.01 -0.47
C LEU A 50 25.14 -6.92 -1.54
N LEU A 51 25.34 -5.67 -1.12
CA LEU A 51 25.72 -4.58 -1.99
C LEU A 51 27.25 -4.45 -1.99
N ILE A 52 27.87 -4.70 -3.14
CA ILE A 52 29.31 -4.61 -3.32
C ILE A 52 29.61 -3.27 -4.01
N CYS A 53 30.29 -2.36 -3.33
CA CYS A 53 30.78 -1.11 -3.90
C CYS A 53 32.31 -1.10 -3.84
N GLY A 54 32.94 -1.50 -4.95
CA GLY A 54 34.39 -1.66 -5.03
C GLY A 54 34.92 -2.73 -4.07
N LYS A 55 35.74 -2.33 -3.10
CA LYS A 55 36.32 -3.24 -2.07
C LYS A 55 35.42 -3.45 -0.86
N ASN A 56 34.33 -2.70 -0.74
CA ASN A 56 33.46 -2.74 0.43
C ASN A 56 32.16 -3.47 0.11
N GLN A 57 31.73 -4.30 1.05
CA GLN A 57 30.50 -5.07 0.96
C GLN A 57 29.59 -4.66 2.12
N VAL A 58 28.31 -4.43 1.81
CA VAL A 58 27.29 -4.07 2.79
C VAL A 58 26.16 -5.07 2.70
N LYS A 59 25.78 -5.66 3.83
CA LYS A 59 24.63 -6.57 3.87
C LYS A 59 23.34 -5.78 3.67
N LEU A 60 22.58 -6.16 2.66
CA LEU A 60 21.26 -5.62 2.39
C LEU A 60 20.33 -6.11 3.50
N LYS A 61 19.86 -5.17 4.32
CA LYS A 61 18.75 -5.42 5.22
C LYS A 61 17.50 -5.30 4.37
N THR A 62 17.02 -6.41 3.82
CA THR A 62 15.62 -6.47 3.46
C THR A 62 14.87 -6.46 4.79
N PRO A 63 14.03 -5.45 5.10
CA PRO A 63 12.99 -5.67 6.08
C PRO A 63 12.18 -6.80 5.47
N VAL A 64 12.37 -8.02 5.96
CA VAL A 64 11.63 -9.19 5.49
C VAL A 64 10.17 -8.84 5.81
N PRO A 65 9.32 -8.48 4.83
CA PRO A 65 7.91 -8.54 5.09
C PRO A 65 7.64 -10.03 5.31
N LYS A 66 6.69 -10.39 6.19
CA LYS A 66 6.11 -11.75 6.16
C LYS A 66 5.94 -12.14 4.69
N PRO A 67 6.36 -13.35 4.24
CA PRO A 67 6.41 -13.65 2.82
C PRO A 67 5.01 -13.58 2.21
N GLU A 68 4.67 -12.42 1.66
CA GLU A 68 3.53 -12.21 0.79
C GLU A 68 3.94 -12.82 -0.55
N ILE A 69 3.49 -14.05 -0.78
CA ILE A 69 3.85 -14.76 -2.00
C ILE A 69 3.04 -14.11 -3.13
N ILE A 70 3.74 -13.36 -3.96
CA ILE A 70 3.27 -12.76 -5.22
C ILE A 70 3.27 -13.88 -6.26
N CYS A 71 2.15 -14.59 -6.39
CA CYS A 71 1.99 -15.61 -7.42
C CYS A 71 1.39 -15.01 -8.68
N SER A 72 2.08 -15.17 -9.82
CA SER A 72 1.46 -14.94 -11.11
C SER A 72 0.33 -15.95 -11.33
N THR A 73 -0.82 -15.48 -11.76
CA THR A 73 -1.95 -16.36 -12.11
C THR A 73 -1.72 -17.13 -13.42
N ARG A 74 -0.69 -16.76 -14.20
CA ARG A 74 -0.31 -17.42 -15.47
C ARG A 74 1.20 -17.41 -15.70
N GLN A 75 1.70 -18.41 -16.41
CA GLN A 75 3.06 -18.41 -16.93
C GLN A 75 3.17 -17.36 -18.05
N LEU A 76 4.15 -16.46 -17.97
CA LEU A 76 4.33 -15.35 -18.89
C LEU A 76 5.79 -15.27 -19.31
N THR A 77 6.03 -15.31 -20.62
CA THR A 77 7.33 -15.00 -21.22
C THR A 77 7.26 -13.57 -21.75
N ILE A 78 8.13 -12.70 -21.25
CA ILE A 78 8.21 -11.29 -21.65
C ILE A 78 9.38 -11.16 -22.62
N GLU A 79 9.12 -10.66 -23.82
CA GLU A 79 10.17 -10.42 -24.82
C GLU A 79 11.05 -9.22 -24.40
N PRO A 80 12.34 -9.18 -24.79
CA PRO A 80 13.22 -8.03 -24.51
C PRO A 80 12.59 -6.71 -24.99
N LEU A 81 12.73 -5.64 -24.17
CA LEU A 81 12.18 -4.29 -24.42
C LEU A 81 10.64 -4.19 -24.40
N SER A 82 9.91 -5.20 -23.90
CA SER A 82 8.46 -5.12 -23.71
C SER A 82 8.06 -4.90 -22.25
N PHE A 83 6.84 -4.40 -22.04
CA PHE A 83 6.21 -4.34 -20.72
C PHE A 83 4.93 -5.18 -20.75
N ALA A 84 4.69 -5.92 -19.67
CA ALA A 84 3.48 -6.70 -19.49
C ALA A 84 2.85 -6.35 -18.14
N SER A 85 1.55 -6.05 -18.12
CA SER A 85 0.79 -5.86 -16.89
C SER A 85 0.30 -7.21 -16.39
N ILE A 86 0.85 -7.67 -15.28
CA ILE A 86 0.51 -8.97 -14.69
C ILE A 86 -0.50 -8.74 -13.56
N LYS A 87 -1.65 -9.39 -13.64
CA LYS A 87 -2.57 -9.51 -12.51
C LYS A 87 -1.97 -10.50 -11.52
N VAL A 88 -1.29 -9.97 -10.51
CA VAL A 88 -0.80 -10.76 -9.37
C VAL A 88 -1.92 -10.85 -8.33
N LYS A 89 -2.12 -12.05 -7.77
CA LYS A 89 -2.88 -12.22 -6.53
C LYS A 89 -1.87 -12.35 -5.39
N VAL A 90 -1.90 -11.42 -4.44
CA VAL A 90 -1.15 -11.56 -3.20
C VAL A 90 -1.82 -12.68 -2.39
N LYS A 91 -1.11 -13.79 -2.19
CA LYS A 91 -1.53 -14.81 -1.23
C LYS A 91 -0.86 -14.49 0.09
N ASN A 92 -1.59 -13.86 0.99
CA ASN A 92 -1.22 -13.85 2.40
C ASN A 92 -1.36 -15.28 2.90
N VAL A 93 -0.22 -15.91 3.25
CA VAL A 93 -0.17 -17.31 3.71
C VAL A 93 -0.98 -17.53 4.99
N ASN A 94 -1.34 -16.45 5.70
CA ASN A 94 -2.08 -16.47 6.95
C ASN A 94 -3.36 -15.63 6.95
N ALA A 95 -3.73 -14.99 5.83
CA ALA A 95 -5.01 -14.29 5.78
C ALA A 95 -6.09 -15.31 5.51
N GLU A 96 -6.90 -15.60 6.52
CA GLU A 96 -8.25 -16.07 6.28
C GLU A 96 -8.97 -15.03 5.39
N ASP A 97 -9.98 -15.42 4.61
CA ASP A 97 -10.70 -14.49 3.72
C ASP A 97 -11.32 -13.27 4.44
N GLU A 98 -11.24 -13.23 5.78
CA GLU A 98 -11.72 -12.15 6.66
C GLU A 98 -10.62 -11.21 7.18
N ASP A 99 -9.34 -11.42 6.83
CA ASP A 99 -8.23 -10.56 7.28
C ASP A 99 -8.24 -9.24 6.50
N LEU A 100 -8.74 -8.17 7.12
CA LEU A 100 -8.76 -6.84 6.51
C LEU A 100 -7.35 -6.25 6.53
N GLY A 101 -6.86 -5.80 5.37
CA GLY A 101 -5.65 -5.01 5.31
C GLY A 101 -5.84 -3.69 6.06
N ILE A 102 -5.14 -3.50 7.18
CA ILE A 102 -5.11 -2.26 7.95
C ILE A 102 -3.74 -1.60 7.75
N VAL A 103 -3.75 -0.29 7.52
CA VAL A 103 -2.54 0.53 7.45
C VAL A 103 -2.35 1.20 8.81
N ASP A 104 -1.16 1.04 9.42
CA ASP A 104 -0.86 1.66 10.71
C ASP A 104 -1.01 3.20 10.66
N GLU A 105 -1.43 3.79 11.77
CA GLU A 105 -1.58 5.24 11.93
C GLU A 105 -0.30 6.03 11.60
N LYS A 106 0.86 5.37 11.73
CA LYS A 106 2.17 5.92 11.33
C LYS A 106 2.20 6.39 9.86
N TYR A 107 1.43 5.76 8.98
CA TYR A 107 1.39 6.10 7.56
C TYR A 107 0.40 7.24 7.24
N GLY A 108 -0.34 7.73 8.25
CA GLY A 108 -1.17 8.93 8.19
C GLY A 108 -2.67 8.67 8.04
N TYR A 109 -3.46 9.72 8.27
CA TYR A 109 -4.91 9.72 8.12
C TYR A 109 -5.33 10.39 6.80
N HIS A 110 -6.46 9.95 6.24
CA HIS A 110 -7.05 10.62 5.09
C HIS A 110 -7.97 11.76 5.56
N ASP A 111 -7.59 13.01 5.24
CA ASP A 111 -8.40 14.19 5.51
C ASP A 111 -9.18 14.60 4.25
N ILE A 112 -10.51 14.62 4.36
CA ILE A 112 -11.42 14.95 3.25
C ILE A 112 -11.74 16.44 3.30
N LYS A 113 -11.12 17.21 2.42
CA LYS A 113 -11.36 18.66 2.31
C LYS A 113 -12.65 18.93 1.54
N LEU A 114 -13.61 19.55 2.21
CA LEU A 114 -14.89 19.95 1.60
C LEU A 114 -14.77 21.33 0.95
N GLU A 115 -15.40 21.51 -0.21
CA GLU A 115 -15.55 22.83 -0.85
C GLU A 115 -16.60 23.69 -0.13
N ASN A 116 -17.66 23.05 0.38
CA ASN A 116 -18.76 23.70 1.08
C ASN A 116 -19.13 22.90 2.33
N ASN A 117 -19.08 23.55 3.49
CA ASN A 117 -19.29 22.89 4.77
C ASN A 117 -20.77 22.84 5.21
N LYS A 118 -21.71 22.79 4.24
CA LYS A 118 -23.14 22.66 4.51
C LYS A 118 -23.51 21.17 4.59
N PRO A 119 -23.96 20.67 5.74
CA PRO A 119 -24.29 19.25 5.90
C PRO A 119 -25.50 18.84 5.07
N ILE A 120 -25.41 17.65 4.49
CA ILE A 120 -26.50 17.01 3.77
C ILE A 120 -27.01 15.83 4.60
N LYS A 121 -28.26 15.92 5.04
CA LYS A 121 -28.93 14.89 5.86
C LYS A 121 -30.12 14.30 5.11
N GLN A 122 -29.96 13.09 4.59
CA GLN A 122 -31.00 12.38 3.89
C GLN A 122 -31.69 11.37 4.81
N ARG A 123 -33.00 11.19 4.60
CA ARG A 123 -33.79 10.20 5.33
C ARG A 123 -33.42 8.77 4.84
N PRO A 124 -33.19 7.80 5.75
CA PRO A 124 -33.01 6.40 5.36
C PRO A 124 -34.24 5.86 4.62
N TYR A 125 -34.00 4.99 3.63
CA TYR A 125 -35.08 4.26 2.97
C TYR A 125 -35.62 3.15 3.86
N SER A 126 -36.91 2.82 3.69
CA SER A 126 -37.50 1.68 4.38
C SER A 126 -36.89 0.39 3.83
N ILE A 127 -36.42 -0.47 4.73
CA ILE A 127 -35.81 -1.75 4.36
C ILE A 127 -36.93 -2.80 4.32
N PRO A 128 -37.09 -3.56 3.22
CA PRO A 128 -38.03 -4.68 3.19
C PRO A 128 -37.66 -5.75 4.22
N HIS A 129 -38.65 -6.38 4.87
CA HIS A 129 -38.41 -7.41 5.89
C HIS A 129 -37.55 -8.59 5.40
N SER A 130 -37.64 -8.94 4.12
CA SER A 130 -36.80 -9.99 3.52
C SER A 130 -35.31 -9.66 3.53
N LYS A 131 -34.94 -8.39 3.71
CA LYS A 131 -33.58 -7.86 3.63
C LYS A 131 -33.05 -7.33 4.95
N GLU A 132 -33.93 -7.06 5.90
CA GLU A 132 -33.59 -6.53 7.22
C GLU A 132 -32.56 -7.41 7.95
N LYS A 133 -32.74 -8.74 7.90
CA LYS A 133 -31.80 -9.69 8.50
C LYS A 133 -30.39 -9.56 7.91
N VAL A 134 -30.28 -9.49 6.59
CA VAL A 134 -28.99 -9.37 5.89
C VAL A 134 -28.29 -8.06 6.23
N VAL A 135 -29.05 -6.95 6.29
CA VAL A 135 -28.49 -5.66 6.69
C VAL A 135 -27.91 -5.72 8.10
N ASN A 136 -28.67 -6.26 9.05
CA ASN A 136 -28.23 -6.33 10.44
C ASN A 136 -26.98 -7.22 10.60
N GLU A 137 -26.95 -8.38 9.92
CA GLU A 137 -25.77 -9.26 9.91
C GLU A 137 -24.53 -8.55 9.33
N CYS A 138 -24.68 -7.76 8.26
CA CYS A 138 -23.59 -6.96 7.71
C CYS A 138 -23.11 -5.87 8.68
N ILE A 139 -24.04 -5.16 9.32
CA ILE A 139 -23.71 -4.13 10.32
C ILE A 139 -22.94 -4.74 11.48
N ASP A 140 -23.44 -5.85 12.04
CA ASP A 140 -22.80 -6.56 13.16
C ASP A 140 -21.41 -7.06 12.79
N LYS A 141 -21.24 -7.59 11.57
CA LYS A 141 -19.94 -7.99 11.04
C LYS A 141 -18.98 -6.80 10.95
N MET A 142 -19.40 -5.68 10.37
CA MET A 142 -18.55 -4.49 10.22
C MET A 142 -18.19 -3.84 11.56
N LEU A 143 -19.12 -3.85 12.53
CA LEU A 143 -18.87 -3.42 13.91
C LEU A 143 -17.83 -4.31 14.59
N LYS A 144 -17.98 -5.64 14.48
CA LYS A 144 -17.02 -6.61 15.04
C LYS A 144 -15.62 -6.45 14.43
N MET A 145 -15.55 -6.08 13.16
CA MET A 145 -14.30 -5.84 12.44
C MET A 145 -13.73 -4.43 12.64
N ASN A 146 -14.34 -3.57 13.46
CA ASN A 146 -13.96 -2.17 13.66
C ASN A 146 -13.86 -1.35 12.35
N ILE A 147 -14.67 -1.69 11.33
CA ILE A 147 -14.75 -0.89 10.09
C ILE A 147 -15.66 0.34 10.30
N ILE A 148 -16.72 0.17 11.09
CA ILE A 148 -17.71 1.21 11.38
C ILE A 148 -17.89 1.37 12.89
N GLU A 149 -18.39 2.54 13.31
CA GLU A 149 -18.73 2.84 14.70
C GLU A 149 -20.04 3.66 14.77
N PRO A 150 -20.79 3.58 15.89
CA PRO A 150 -21.93 4.47 16.12
C PRO A 150 -21.47 5.92 16.21
N SER A 151 -22.10 6.82 15.45
CA SER A 151 -21.79 8.24 15.46
C SER A 151 -23.05 9.11 15.48
N LYS A 152 -22.90 10.36 15.93
CA LYS A 152 -23.95 11.38 15.89
C LYS A 152 -23.51 12.51 14.96
N SER A 153 -23.82 12.36 13.67
CA SER A 153 -23.40 13.28 12.60
C SER A 153 -24.55 14.13 12.06
N ASP A 154 -24.22 15.35 11.64
CA ASP A 154 -25.12 16.21 10.86
C ASP A 154 -25.22 15.73 9.39
N TRP A 155 -24.32 14.87 8.96
CA TRP A 155 -24.32 14.21 7.66
C TRP A 155 -24.98 12.84 7.74
N ALA A 156 -25.86 12.53 6.79
CA ALA A 156 -26.45 11.20 6.68
C ALA A 156 -26.78 10.86 5.22
N SER A 157 -26.35 9.68 4.78
CA SER A 157 -26.68 9.12 3.46
C SER A 157 -27.42 7.79 3.65
N PRO A 158 -28.49 7.52 2.90
CA PRO A 158 -29.26 6.29 3.05
C PRO A 158 -28.49 5.08 2.50
N ILE A 159 -28.67 3.92 3.11
CA ILE A 159 -28.12 2.66 2.58
C ILE A 159 -28.96 2.16 1.41
N VAL A 160 -28.32 1.50 0.46
CA VAL A 160 -28.97 0.84 -0.67
C VAL A 160 -28.39 -0.56 -0.81
N LEU A 161 -29.26 -1.57 -0.82
CA LEU A 161 -28.85 -2.95 -1.03
C LEU A 161 -28.87 -3.29 -2.52
N VAL A 162 -27.74 -3.77 -3.01
CA VAL A 162 -27.57 -4.17 -4.41
C VAL A 162 -27.05 -5.60 -4.43
N LYS A 163 -27.68 -6.46 -5.22
CA LYS A 163 -27.21 -7.83 -5.42
C LYS A 163 -25.94 -7.83 -6.27
N LYS A 164 -24.95 -8.60 -5.86
CA LYS A 164 -23.75 -8.79 -6.67
C LYS A 164 -24.07 -9.65 -7.91
N PRO A 165 -23.33 -9.49 -9.02
CA PRO A 165 -23.55 -10.26 -10.24
C PRO A 165 -23.37 -11.77 -10.07
N ASP A 166 -22.58 -12.20 -9.07
CA ASP A 166 -22.35 -13.60 -8.72
C ASP A 166 -23.51 -14.25 -7.94
N GLY A 167 -24.58 -13.50 -7.68
CA GLY A 167 -25.77 -13.98 -6.98
C GLY A 167 -25.63 -14.04 -5.46
N SER A 168 -24.48 -13.63 -4.91
CA SER A 168 -24.31 -13.47 -3.46
C SER A 168 -25.04 -12.21 -2.96
N GLU A 169 -25.55 -12.30 -1.73
CA GLU A 169 -26.18 -11.17 -1.02
C GLU A 169 -25.15 -10.37 -0.21
#